data_AF-X0RK97-F1
#
_entry.id   AF-X0RK97-F1
#
_cell.length_a   1.000
_cell.length_b   1.000
_cell.length_c   1.000
_cell.angle_alpha   90.00
_cell.angle_beta   90.00
_cell.angle_gamma   90.00
#
_symmetry.space_group_name_H-M   'P 1'
#
loop_
_entity.id
_entity.type
_entity.pdbx_description
1 polymer ?
#
loop_
_entity_poly.entity_id
_entity_poly.type
_entity_poly.pdbx_seq_one_letter_code
_entity_poly.pdbx_strand_id
1 'polypeptide(L)' 'MRRVIVVDDLKENRYLLQKILKGHNYTVETAKDGIEALEIARKNLP' A
#
# COMPACT_ATOMS: atom_id res chain seq x y z
N MET A 1 -2.82 8.14 12.78
CA MET A 1 -3.11 7.91 11.36
C MET A 1 -3.11 6.41 11.12
N ARG A 2 -4.05 5.87 10.35
CA ARG A 2 -4.06 4.44 10.00
C ARG A 2 -3.16 4.22 8.77
N ARG A 3 -2.35 3.17 8.82
CA ARG A 3 -1.46 2.78 7.73
C ARG A 3 -2.10 1.66 6.90
N VAL A 4 -1.95 1.73 5.59
CA VAL A 4 -2.48 0.74 4.63
C VAL A 4 -1.39 0.38 3.63
N ILE A 5 -1.28 -0.91 3.29
CA ILE A 5 -0.45 -1.42 2.21
C ILE A 5 -1.39 -1.88 1.10
N VAL A 6 -1.28 -1.29 -0.09
CA VAL A 6 -2.01 -1.74 -1.28
C VAL A 6 -1.14 -2.72 -2.06
N VAL A 7 -1.65 -3.93 -2.29
CA VAL A 7 -0.94 -4.99 -3.01
C VAL A 7 -1.74 -5.35 -4.26
N ASP A 8 -1.17 -5.10 -5.43
CA ASP A 8 -1.79 -5.35 -6.74
C ASP A 8 -0.67 -5.44 -7.78
N ASP A 9 -0.75 -6.32 -8.76
CA ASP A 9 0.28 -6.51 -9.78
C ASP A 9 0.29 -5.39 -10.83
N LEU A 10 -0.87 -4.78 -11.09
CA LEU A 10 -1.02 -3.68 -12.05
C LEU A 10 -0.67 -2.33 -11.42
N LYS A 11 0.22 -1.58 -12.09
CA LYS A 11 0.73 -0.29 -11.59
C LYS A 11 -0.38 0.76 -11.50
N GLU A 12 -1.30 0.73 -12.45
CA GLU A 12 -2.43 1.64 -12.60
C GLU A 12 -3.38 1.52 -11.40
N ASN A 13 -3.69 0.28 -10.99
CA ASN A 13 -4.52 -0.01 -9.83
C ASN A 13 -3.86 0.50 -8.54
N ARG A 14 -2.57 0.20 -8.34
CA ARG A 14 -1.81 0.71 -7.18
C ARG A 14 -1.83 2.22 -7.12
N TYR A 15 -1.63 2.90 -8.25
CA TYR A 15 -1.63 4.36 -8.33
C TYR A 15 -3.01 4.95 -7.99
N LEU A 16 -4.09 4.41 -8.59
CA LEU A 16 -5.46 4.85 -8.33
C LEU A 16 -5.82 4.73 -6.85
N LEU A 17 -5.62 3.54 -6.27
CA LEU A 17 -5.92 3.28 -4.86
C LEU A 17 -5.08 4.12 -3.92
N GLN A 18 -3.79 4.32 -4.22
CA GLN A 18 -2.93 5.19 -3.43
C GLN A 18 -3.47 6.63 -3.38
N LYS A 19 -3.94 7.17 -4.51
CA LYS A 19 -4.50 8.54 -4.56
C LYS A 19 -5.81 8.64 -3.77
N ILE A 20 -6.73 7.68 -3.94
CA ILE A 20 -8.00 7.66 -3.22
C ILE A 20 -7.75 7.61 -1.71
N LEU A 21 -6.92 6.68 -1.23
CA LEU A 21 -6.69 6.46 0.19
C LEU A 21 -5.91 7.61 0.85
N LYS A 22 -4.92 8.19 0.16
CA LYS A 22 -4.24 9.41 0.64
C LYS A 22 -5.21 10.59 0.77
N GLY A 23 -6.18 10.71 -0.14
CA GLY A 23 -7.27 11.70 -0.06
C GLY A 23 -8.16 11.54 1.19
N HIS A 24 -8.20 10.34 1.77
CA HIS A 24 -8.89 10.02 3.02
C HIS A 24 -7.95 10.01 4.24
N ASN A 25 -6.80 10.69 4.16
CA ASN A 25 -5.83 10.83 5.26
C ASN A 25 -5.19 9.51 5.77
N TYR A 26 -5.14 8.47 4.95
CA TYR A 26 -4.33 7.28 5.24
C TYR A 26 -2.86 7.49 4.87
N THR A 27 -1.97 6.85 5.63
CA THR A 27 -0.57 6.66 5.21
C THR A 27 -0.53 5.41 4.34
N VAL A 28 -0.23 5.58 3.06
CA VAL A 28 -0.36 4.50 2.06
C VAL A 28 0.99 4.12 1.48
N GLU A 29 1.32 2.83 1.59
CA GLU A 29 2.40 2.17 0.88
C GLU A 29 1.83 1.23 -0.18
N THR A 30 2.64 0.89 -1.18
CA THR A 30 2.22 0.04 -2.31
C THR A 30 3.26 -1.05 -2.54
N ALA A 31 2.81 -2.26 -2.85
CA ALA A 31 3.64 -3.38 -3.25
C ALA A 31 3.09 -4.01 -4.53
N LYS A 32 3.97 -4.41 -5.45
CA LYS A 32 3.58 -5.04 -6.72
C LYS A 32 3.28 -6.54 -6.61
N ASP A 33 3.66 -7.16 -5.50
CA ASP A 33 3.51 -8.58 -5.25
C ASP A 33 3.51 -8.88 -3.74
N GLY A 34 3.27 -10.14 -3.41
CA GLY A 34 3.22 -10.60 -2.03
C GLY A 34 4.57 -10.56 -1.30
N ILE A 35 5.69 -10.72 -2.01
CA ILE A 35 7.03 -10.70 -1.40
C ILE A 35 7.33 -9.29 -0.92
N GLU A 36 7.16 -8.29 -1.78
CA GLU A 36 7.34 -6.88 -1.44
C GLU A 36 6.38 -6.46 -0.31
N ALA A 37 5.13 -6.92 -0.35
CA ALA A 37 4.15 -6.64 0.71
C ALA A 37 4.58 -7.19 2.07
N LEU A 38 5.09 -8.43 2.11
CA LEU A 38 5.57 -9.06 3.33
C LEU A 38 6.82 -8.37 3.88
N GLU A 39 7.75 -7.95 3.02
CA GLU A 39 8.91 -7.16 3.43
C GLU A 39 8.50 -5.83 4.08
N ILE A 40 7.53 -5.13 3.47
CA ILE A 40 6.98 -3.88 3.99
C ILE A 40 6.26 -4.10 5.33
N ALA A 41 5.47 -5.17 5.46
CA ALA A 41 4.73 -5.50 6.68
C ALA A 41 5.65 -5.90 7.83
N ARG A 42 6.76 -6.61 7.55
CA ARG A 42 7.74 -6.99 8.57
C ARG A 42 8.55 -5.81 9.10
N LYS A 43 8.81 -4.79 8.26
CA LYS A 43 9.51 -3.56 8.68
C LYS A 43 8.65 -2.68 9.59
N ASN A 44 7.33 -2.74 9.43
CA ASN A 44 6.38 -1.88 10.15
C ASN A 44 5.20 -2.74 10.62
N LEU A 45 5.32 -3.27 11.83
CA LEU A 45 4.29 -4.07 12.49
C LEU A 45 2.99 -3.25 12.69
N PRO A 46 1.81 -3.89 12.67
CA PRO A 46 0.51 -3.22 12.78
C PRO A 46 0.28 -2.51 14.12
#